data_AF-A0A7W9AG16-F1
#
_entry.id   AF-A0A7W9AG16-F1
#
_cell.length_a   1.000
_cell.length_b   1.000
_cell.length_c   1.000
_cell.angle_alpha   90.00
_cell.angle_beta   90.00
_cell.angle_gamma   90.00
#
_symmetry.space_group_name_H-M   'P 1'
#
loop_
_entity.id
_entity.type
_entity.pdbx_description
1 polymer ?
#
loop_
_entity_poly.entity_id
_entity_poly.type
_entity_poly.pdbx_seq_one_letter_code
_entity_poly.pdbx_strand_id
1 'polypeptide(L)'
;MKTLRSIVTIACATTILLVGAPATAAIKLVDASCSLATGCEFDGNIAPNTVLETQIAYNDAKSPDIVLNYLGKSDSGFGAVTGGSIGSGEWTASGFVIDYIAVKSGNQFMLYSAAGDNGFYTTDGLQNGKNKGLPALSHIAFFGRAGAVPEPATWAMMLVGFGAVGGAMRSKSRKRAPSFV
;
A
#
# COMPACT_ATOMS: atom_id res chain seq x y z
N MET A 1 59.24 -6.73 -57.00
CA MET A 1 58.69 -7.60 -55.93
C MET A 1 58.55 -6.76 -54.67
N LYS A 2 57.37 -6.79 -54.06
CA LYS A 2 56.89 -5.96 -52.94
C LYS A 2 57.56 -6.36 -51.62
N THR A 3 57.84 -5.41 -50.73
CA THR A 3 57.90 -5.66 -49.28
C THR A 3 57.09 -4.60 -48.54
N LEU A 4 56.09 -5.10 -47.80
CA LEU A 4 55.03 -4.35 -47.12
C LEU A 4 55.52 -3.73 -45.79
N ARG A 5 54.95 -2.55 -45.48
CA ARG A 5 55.04 -1.83 -44.21
C ARG A 5 54.10 -2.47 -43.17
N SER A 6 54.60 -2.79 -41.98
CA SER A 6 53.77 -3.21 -40.83
C SER A 6 53.35 -2.01 -40.00
N ILE A 7 52.03 -1.81 -39.87
CA ILE A 7 51.38 -0.83 -38.99
C ILE A 7 51.04 -1.56 -37.69
N VAL A 8 51.54 -1.05 -36.56
CA VAL A 8 51.21 -1.53 -35.22
C VAL A 8 50.07 -0.68 -34.67
N THR A 9 48.90 -1.29 -34.50
CA THR A 9 47.70 -0.66 -33.93
C THR A 9 47.67 -0.91 -32.42
N ILE A 10 47.73 0.14 -31.62
CA ILE A 10 47.58 0.08 -30.16
C ILE A 10 46.09 0.26 -29.83
N ALA A 11 45.45 -0.78 -29.28
CA ALA A 11 44.10 -0.70 -28.74
C ALA A 11 44.21 -0.53 -27.20
N CYS A 12 43.81 0.63 -26.70
CA CYS A 12 43.75 0.93 -25.27
C CYS A 12 42.35 0.55 -24.76
N ALA A 13 42.25 -0.48 -23.91
CA ALA A 13 41.00 -0.96 -23.36
C ALA A 13 40.58 -0.11 -22.15
N THR A 14 39.44 0.58 -22.26
CA THR A 14 38.79 1.28 -21.14
C THR A 14 37.97 0.29 -20.30
N THR A 15 38.46 -0.01 -19.10
CA THR A 15 37.78 -0.84 -18.11
C THR A 15 36.71 -0.02 -17.39
N ILE A 16 35.44 -0.34 -17.62
CA ILE A 16 34.30 0.25 -16.88
C ILE A 16 34.20 -0.47 -15.54
N LEU A 17 34.38 0.28 -14.44
CA LEU A 17 34.11 -0.20 -13.08
C LEU A 17 32.59 -0.35 -12.91
N LEU A 18 32.10 -1.59 -12.92
CA LEU A 18 30.75 -1.92 -12.49
C LEU A 18 30.66 -1.67 -10.97
N VAL A 19 30.04 -0.56 -10.58
CA VAL A 19 29.64 -0.33 -9.19
C VAL A 19 28.60 -1.40 -8.87
N GLY A 20 28.93 -2.33 -7.96
CA GLY A 20 27.98 -3.32 -7.47
C GLY A 20 26.81 -2.61 -6.80
N ALA A 21 25.63 -2.68 -7.42
CA ALA A 21 24.39 -2.30 -6.77
C ALA A 21 24.20 -3.16 -5.50
N PRO A 22 23.67 -2.61 -4.39
CA PRO A 22 23.34 -3.43 -3.24
C PRO A 22 22.39 -4.54 -3.67
N ALA A 23 22.71 -5.78 -3.34
CA ALA A 23 21.82 -6.92 -3.56
C ALA A 23 20.65 -6.83 -2.58
N THR A 24 19.69 -5.94 -2.86
CA THR A 24 18.35 -6.05 -2.27
C THR A 24 17.79 -7.40 -2.71
N ALA A 25 17.31 -8.20 -1.77
CA ALA A 25 16.69 -9.48 -2.09
C ALA A 25 15.47 -9.21 -2.99
N ALA A 26 15.63 -9.47 -4.29
CA ALA A 26 14.64 -9.11 -5.30
C ALA A 26 13.30 -9.77 -5.00
N ILE A 27 12.24 -8.97 -4.93
CA ILE A 27 10.86 -9.45 -4.90
C ILE A 27 10.57 -10.17 -6.22
N LYS A 28 9.99 -11.38 -6.15
CA LYS A 28 9.64 -12.18 -7.33
C LYS A 28 8.23 -12.72 -7.22
N LEU A 29 7.46 -12.64 -8.30
CA LEU A 29 6.17 -13.31 -8.41
C LEU A 29 6.41 -14.82 -8.60
N VAL A 30 5.85 -15.64 -7.71
CA VAL A 30 6.06 -17.10 -7.68
C VAL A 30 5.16 -17.80 -8.69
N ASP A 31 3.92 -17.32 -8.84
CA ASP A 31 2.93 -17.89 -9.75
C ASP A 31 2.34 -16.82 -10.68
N ALA A 32 2.68 -16.90 -11.96
CA ALA A 32 2.14 -15.99 -12.98
C ALA A 32 0.66 -16.27 -13.32
N SER A 33 0.10 -17.41 -12.92
CA SER A 33 -1.31 -17.77 -13.13
C SER A 33 -2.26 -17.19 -12.07
N CYS A 34 -1.72 -16.53 -11.05
CA CYS A 34 -2.48 -15.95 -9.95
C CYS A 34 -3.45 -14.82 -10.38
N SER A 35 -4.40 -14.50 -9.50
CA SER A 35 -5.26 -13.33 -9.60
C SER A 35 -5.30 -12.59 -8.26
N LEU A 36 -5.40 -11.26 -8.27
CA LEU A 36 -5.48 -10.49 -7.02
C LEU A 36 -6.73 -10.81 -6.19
N ALA A 37 -7.80 -11.31 -6.81
CA ALA A 37 -8.99 -11.76 -6.08
C ALA A 37 -8.73 -13.02 -5.24
N THR A 38 -7.88 -13.93 -5.75
CA THR A 38 -7.51 -15.19 -5.09
C THR A 38 -6.17 -15.13 -4.36
N GLY A 39 -5.40 -14.07 -4.58
CA GLY A 39 -4.05 -13.87 -4.06
C GLY A 39 -2.97 -14.22 -5.08
N CYS A 40 -1.95 -13.37 -5.13
CA CYS A 40 -0.72 -13.57 -5.90
C CYS A 40 0.46 -13.76 -4.96
N GLU A 41 1.15 -14.88 -5.08
CA GLU A 41 2.27 -15.24 -4.21
C GLU A 41 3.57 -14.59 -4.68
N PHE A 42 4.30 -14.00 -3.72
CA PHE A 42 5.60 -13.41 -3.94
C PHE A 42 6.64 -13.99 -2.98
N ASP A 43 7.83 -14.25 -3.52
CA ASP A 43 9.03 -14.50 -2.74
C ASP A 43 9.66 -13.16 -2.35
N GLY A 44 9.94 -13.02 -1.06
CA GLY A 44 10.67 -11.89 -0.49
C GLY A 44 9.98 -11.22 0.68
N ASN A 45 10.37 -9.98 0.94
CA ASN A 45 9.90 -9.23 2.10
C ASN A 45 9.15 -7.98 1.70
N ILE A 46 7.83 -7.98 1.89
CA ILE A 46 7.04 -6.76 1.74
C ILE A 46 7.33 -5.80 2.90
N ALA A 47 7.77 -4.59 2.56
CA ALA A 47 8.17 -3.53 3.47
C ALA A 47 8.11 -2.19 2.72
N PRO A 48 8.12 -1.03 3.40
CA PRO A 48 8.03 0.29 2.75
C PRO A 48 9.04 0.48 1.60
N ASN A 49 10.25 -0.06 1.73
CA ASN A 49 11.32 0.06 0.75
C ASN A 49 11.24 -0.96 -0.41
N THR A 50 10.37 -1.96 -0.35
CA THR A 50 10.21 -3.01 -1.39
C THR A 50 8.87 -2.93 -2.11
N VAL A 51 8.04 -1.93 -1.79
CA VAL A 51 6.73 -1.73 -2.42
C VAL A 51 6.86 -1.50 -3.92
N LEU A 52 7.82 -0.67 -4.34
CA LEU A 52 8.04 -0.39 -5.76
C LEU A 52 8.50 -1.65 -6.51
N GLU A 53 9.39 -2.43 -5.92
CA GLU A 53 9.84 -3.71 -6.51
C GLU A 53 8.67 -4.70 -6.64
N THR A 54 7.78 -4.76 -5.65
CA THR A 54 6.59 -5.60 -5.68
C THR A 54 5.63 -5.17 -6.79
N GLN A 55 5.40 -3.86 -6.94
CA GLN A 55 4.56 -3.32 -8.00
C GLN A 55 5.13 -3.64 -9.39
N ILE A 56 6.44 -3.43 -9.58
CA ILE A 56 7.12 -3.75 -10.84
C ILE A 56 7.01 -5.25 -11.13
N ALA A 57 7.30 -6.10 -10.15
CA ALA A 57 7.22 -7.56 -10.32
C ALA A 57 5.80 -8.03 -10.70
N TYR A 58 4.75 -7.39 -10.19
CA TYR A 58 3.38 -7.67 -10.60
C TYR A 58 3.11 -7.16 -12.03
N ASN A 59 3.39 -5.89 -12.32
CA ASN A 59 3.04 -5.24 -13.60
C ASN A 59 3.85 -5.82 -14.78
N ASP A 60 5.09 -6.26 -14.55
CA ASP A 60 5.90 -6.93 -15.58
C ASP A 60 5.31 -8.29 -15.99
N ALA A 61 4.60 -8.95 -15.06
CA ALA A 61 4.06 -10.29 -15.27
C ALA A 61 2.56 -10.30 -15.58
N LYS A 62 1.81 -9.26 -15.19
CA LYS A 62 0.34 -9.25 -15.17
C LYS A 62 -0.23 -7.94 -15.70
N SER A 63 -1.43 -8.04 -16.24
CA SER A 63 -2.27 -6.90 -16.59
C SER A 63 -3.68 -7.07 -16.01
N PRO A 64 -4.39 -5.97 -15.67
CA PRO A 64 -3.94 -4.59 -15.74
C PRO A 64 -2.89 -4.25 -14.67
N ASP A 65 -2.08 -3.23 -14.97
CA ASP A 65 -1.11 -2.67 -14.03
C ASP A 65 -1.80 -2.14 -12.78
N ILE A 66 -1.11 -2.27 -11.65
CA ILE A 66 -1.53 -1.74 -10.36
C ILE A 66 -0.58 -0.65 -9.87
N VAL A 67 -1.07 0.15 -8.93
CA VAL A 67 -0.29 1.12 -8.18
C VAL A 67 -0.43 0.82 -6.69
N LEU A 68 0.69 0.59 -6.02
CA LEU A 68 0.74 0.27 -4.60
C LEU A 68 1.06 1.52 -3.77
N ASN A 69 0.02 2.20 -3.28
CA ASN A 69 0.16 3.35 -2.37
C ASN A 69 0.24 2.87 -0.92
N TYR A 70 1.46 2.74 -0.39
CA TYR A 70 1.69 2.21 0.95
C TYR A 70 1.12 3.11 2.05
N LEU A 71 0.32 2.52 2.94
CA LEU A 71 -0.24 3.21 4.11
C LEU A 71 0.45 2.83 5.41
N GLY A 72 0.76 1.54 5.59
CA GLY A 72 1.33 1.03 6.82
C GLY A 72 1.26 -0.48 6.92
N LYS A 73 1.65 -1.01 8.09
CA LYS A 73 1.63 -2.44 8.39
C LYS A 73 1.18 -2.73 9.83
N SER A 74 0.57 -3.90 10.03
CA SER A 74 -0.07 -4.29 11.29
C SER A 74 0.88 -4.40 12.49
N ASP A 75 2.12 -4.83 12.27
CA ASP A 75 3.15 -4.92 13.31
C ASP A 75 3.74 -3.55 13.72
N SER A 76 3.41 -2.48 12.99
CA SER A 76 3.71 -1.09 13.35
C SER A 76 2.49 -0.32 13.83
N GLY A 77 1.39 -1.01 14.14
CA GLY A 77 0.16 -0.43 14.68
C GLY A 77 -0.80 0.15 13.64
N PHE A 78 -0.58 -0.10 12.34
CA PHE A 78 -1.53 0.29 11.29
C PHE A 78 -2.59 -0.79 11.11
N GLY A 79 -3.86 -0.42 11.28
CA GLY A 79 -4.99 -1.34 11.23
C GLY A 79 -5.01 -2.33 12.41
N ALA A 80 -6.14 -3.00 12.59
CA ALA A 80 -6.29 -4.08 13.56
C ALA A 80 -6.40 -5.41 12.81
N VAL A 81 -5.78 -6.46 13.37
CA VAL A 81 -5.75 -7.80 12.78
C VAL A 81 -6.09 -8.83 13.85
N THR A 82 -7.00 -9.75 13.54
CA THR A 82 -7.41 -10.86 14.42
C THR A 82 -6.99 -12.19 13.82
N GLY A 83 -6.76 -13.23 14.63
CA GLY A 83 -6.48 -14.58 14.10
C GLY A 83 -5.04 -14.81 13.59
N GLY A 84 -4.09 -13.92 13.89
CA GLY A 84 -2.69 -14.03 13.44
C GLY A 84 -2.01 -15.36 13.81
N SER A 85 -2.34 -15.92 14.97
CA SER A 85 -1.77 -17.17 15.48
C SER A 85 -2.35 -18.44 14.86
N ILE A 86 -3.47 -18.35 14.14
CA ILE A 86 -4.15 -19.51 13.51
C ILE A 86 -4.09 -19.47 11.98
N GLY A 87 -3.36 -18.51 11.42
CA GLY A 87 -3.09 -18.42 9.98
C GLY A 87 -4.20 -17.78 9.13
N SER A 88 -5.30 -17.33 9.73
CA SER A 88 -6.37 -16.63 9.03
C SER A 88 -7.18 -15.77 10.00
N GLY A 89 -7.83 -14.73 9.50
CA GLY A 89 -8.73 -13.92 10.29
C GLY A 89 -9.20 -12.67 9.57
N GLU A 90 -9.47 -11.63 10.34
CA GLU A 90 -10.00 -10.36 9.84
C GLU A 90 -8.98 -9.24 10.00
N TRP A 91 -9.07 -8.26 9.12
CA TRP A 91 -8.37 -7.00 9.24
C TRP A 91 -9.36 -5.84 9.16
N THR A 92 -9.03 -4.76 9.83
CA THR A 92 -9.76 -3.48 9.76
C THR A 92 -8.78 -2.32 9.70
N ALA A 93 -9.10 -1.30 8.92
CA ALA A 93 -8.32 -0.08 8.69
C ALA A 93 -9.26 1.13 8.59
N SER A 94 -9.98 1.40 9.67
CA SER A 94 -10.98 2.46 9.72
C SER A 94 -10.41 3.83 9.34
N GLY A 95 -11.16 4.57 8.53
CA GLY A 95 -10.73 5.88 8.01
C GLY A 95 -9.84 5.80 6.76
N PHE A 96 -9.63 4.61 6.21
CA PHE A 96 -8.92 4.38 4.95
C PHE A 96 -9.77 3.56 3.99
N VAL A 97 -9.56 3.74 2.70
CA VAL A 97 -10.02 2.82 1.67
C VAL A 97 -8.80 2.02 1.24
N ILE A 98 -8.84 0.72 1.51
CA ILE A 98 -7.81 -0.23 1.16
C ILE A 98 -8.14 -0.83 -0.21
N ASP A 99 -7.20 -0.66 -1.14
CA ASP A 99 -7.28 -1.19 -2.50
C ASP A 99 -6.54 -2.54 -2.60
N TYR A 100 -5.46 -2.71 -1.82
CA TYR A 100 -4.70 -3.97 -1.77
C TYR A 100 -4.18 -4.25 -0.36
N ILE A 101 -4.02 -5.54 -0.07
CA ILE A 101 -3.33 -6.03 1.14
C ILE A 101 -2.26 -7.03 0.75
N ALA A 102 -1.12 -7.01 1.43
CA ALA A 102 -0.11 -8.04 1.34
C ALA A 102 0.00 -8.78 2.67
N VAL A 103 -0.36 -10.05 2.67
CA VAL A 103 -0.35 -10.92 3.85
C VAL A 103 0.98 -11.65 3.89
N LYS A 104 1.82 -11.37 4.88
CA LYS A 104 3.16 -11.93 4.97
C LYS A 104 3.24 -13.09 5.95
N SER A 105 3.93 -14.15 5.56
CA SER A 105 4.47 -15.13 6.49
C SER A 105 5.87 -15.59 6.09
N GLY A 106 6.80 -15.65 7.04
CA GLY A 106 8.19 -16.02 6.79
C GLY A 106 8.84 -15.18 5.69
N ASN A 107 9.28 -15.85 4.62
CA ASN A 107 9.99 -15.26 3.49
C ASN A 107 9.11 -15.00 2.27
N GLN A 108 7.80 -15.13 2.40
CA GLN A 108 6.84 -14.99 1.31
C GLN A 108 5.66 -14.11 1.73
N PHE A 109 4.90 -13.64 0.75
CA PHE A 109 3.64 -12.94 1.01
C PHE A 109 2.65 -13.13 -0.14
N MET A 110 1.36 -13.08 0.19
CA MET A 110 0.27 -13.08 -0.78
C MET A 110 -0.27 -11.67 -0.93
N LEU A 111 -0.32 -11.15 -2.16
CA LEU A 111 -0.96 -9.88 -2.50
C LEU A 111 -2.40 -10.12 -2.95
N TYR A 112 -3.35 -9.47 -2.29
CA TYR A 112 -4.77 -9.52 -2.61
C TYR A 112 -5.30 -8.13 -2.96
N SER A 113 -6.28 -8.09 -3.86
CA SER A 113 -7.16 -6.92 -3.97
C SER A 113 -8.08 -6.87 -2.76
N ALA A 114 -8.24 -5.69 -2.19
CA ALA A 114 -9.19 -5.40 -1.14
C ALA A 114 -10.17 -4.33 -1.62
N ALA A 115 -11.35 -4.27 -1.01
CA ALA A 115 -12.37 -3.30 -1.36
C ALA A 115 -13.05 -2.79 -0.10
N GLY A 116 -12.43 -1.82 0.58
CA GLY A 116 -13.03 -1.16 1.73
C GLY A 116 -12.06 -0.94 2.89
N ASP A 117 -12.61 -0.80 4.09
CA ASP A 117 -11.87 -0.57 5.33
C ASP A 117 -11.78 -1.82 6.22
N ASN A 118 -12.30 -2.96 5.75
CA ASN A 118 -12.24 -4.23 6.44
C ASN A 118 -12.24 -5.40 5.44
N GLY A 119 -11.84 -6.57 5.92
CA GLY A 119 -11.92 -7.80 5.15
C GLY A 119 -11.29 -8.99 5.85
N PHE A 120 -11.18 -10.07 5.11
CA PHE A 120 -10.55 -11.31 5.56
C PHE A 120 -9.14 -11.44 5.00
N TYR A 121 -8.31 -12.21 5.70
CA TYR A 121 -7.02 -12.64 5.21
C TYR A 121 -6.78 -14.11 5.56
N THR A 122 -5.88 -14.73 4.79
CA THR A 122 -5.37 -16.06 5.06
C THR A 122 -3.88 -16.11 4.72
N THR A 123 -3.16 -16.94 5.44
CA THR A 123 -1.77 -17.32 5.19
C THR A 123 -1.68 -18.72 4.56
N ASP A 124 -2.82 -19.34 4.28
CA ASP A 124 -2.86 -20.60 3.55
C ASP A 124 -2.17 -20.46 2.18
N GLY A 125 -1.41 -21.47 1.80
CA GLY A 125 -0.54 -21.44 0.62
C GLY A 125 0.83 -20.79 0.82
N LEU A 126 1.07 -20.01 1.89
CA LEU A 126 2.41 -19.48 2.19
C LEU A 126 3.28 -20.53 2.89
N GLN A 127 4.59 -20.48 2.67
CA GLN A 127 5.54 -21.33 3.41
C GLN A 127 6.30 -20.51 4.45
N ASN A 128 6.12 -20.85 5.74
CA ASN A 128 7.08 -20.46 6.77
C ASN A 128 8.19 -21.51 6.79
N GLY A 129 9.39 -21.11 6.38
CA GLY A 129 10.49 -21.97 5.93
C GLY A 129 11.04 -23.05 6.88
N LYS A 130 10.32 -23.49 7.92
CA LYS A 130 10.68 -24.66 8.76
C LYS A 130 9.51 -25.53 9.27
N ASN A 131 8.24 -25.15 9.12
CA ASN A 131 7.11 -25.97 9.59
C ASN A 131 5.93 -25.91 8.61
N LYS A 132 5.52 -27.07 8.09
CA LYS A 132 4.37 -27.24 7.18
C LYS A 132 2.99 -27.16 7.88
N GLY A 133 2.91 -26.43 9.00
CA GLY A 133 1.63 -26.04 9.61
C GLY A 133 1.20 -24.69 9.04
N LEU A 134 -0.09 -24.33 9.19
CA LEU A 134 -0.59 -23.01 8.81
C LEU A 134 0.37 -21.93 9.34
N PRO A 135 1.07 -21.22 8.46
CA PRO A 135 2.20 -20.42 8.88
C PRO A 135 1.69 -19.18 9.63
N ALA A 136 2.20 -18.93 10.84
CA ALA A 136 1.76 -17.78 11.63
C ALA A 136 1.93 -16.47 10.85
N LEU A 137 0.96 -15.57 10.95
CA LEU A 137 1.02 -14.25 10.30
C LEU A 137 2.22 -13.46 10.85
N SER A 138 3.06 -12.92 9.96
CA SER A 138 4.10 -11.96 10.35
C SER A 138 3.51 -10.55 10.46
N HIS A 139 2.93 -10.06 9.38
CA HIS A 139 2.19 -8.80 9.33
C HIS A 139 1.35 -8.73 8.06
N ILE A 140 0.42 -7.79 8.03
CA ILE A 140 -0.29 -7.37 6.82
C ILE A 140 0.19 -5.97 6.46
N ALA A 141 0.62 -5.77 5.22
CA ALA A 141 0.89 -4.45 4.67
C ALA A 141 -0.35 -3.96 3.89
N PHE A 142 -0.71 -2.71 4.09
CA PHE A 142 -1.92 -2.12 3.55
C PHE A 142 -1.58 -1.06 2.49
N PHE A 143 -2.32 -1.10 1.38
CA PHE A 143 -2.18 -0.15 0.29
C PHE A 143 -3.53 0.47 -0.05
N GLY A 144 -3.53 1.78 -0.25
CA GLY A 144 -4.73 2.50 -0.64
C GLY A 144 -4.63 3.99 -0.35
N ARG A 145 -5.70 4.55 0.19
CA ARG A 145 -5.83 6.00 0.40
C ARG A 145 -6.62 6.31 1.66
N ALA A 146 -6.46 7.53 2.17
CA ALA A 146 -7.35 8.04 3.21
C ALA A 146 -8.80 7.98 2.74
N GLY A 147 -9.68 7.49 3.60
CA GLY A 147 -11.11 7.44 3.36
C GLY A 147 -11.66 8.86 3.36
N ALA A 148 -12.66 9.10 2.52
CA ALA A 148 -13.45 10.30 2.62
C ALA A 148 -14.20 10.25 3.96
N VAL A 149 -13.66 10.92 4.97
CA VAL A 149 -14.40 11.20 6.20
C VAL A 149 -15.58 12.07 5.77
N PRO A 150 -16.85 11.69 6.05
CA PRO A 150 -18.00 12.53 5.75
C PRO A 150 -17.78 13.91 6.37
N GLU A 151 -17.48 14.88 5.50
CA GLU A 151 -16.62 15.99 5.89
C GLU A 151 -17.28 16.98 6.87
N PRO A 152 -16.44 17.80 7.55
CA PRO A 152 -16.80 18.99 8.34
C PRO A 152 -17.79 19.97 7.71
N ALA A 153 -18.16 19.82 6.43
CA ALA A 153 -19.30 20.51 5.85
C ALA A 153 -20.59 20.29 6.65
N THR A 154 -20.76 19.12 7.28
CA THR A 154 -21.92 18.88 8.17
C THR A 154 -21.89 19.82 9.38
N TRP A 155 -20.70 20.02 9.95
CA TRP A 155 -20.49 20.93 11.08
C TRP A 155 -20.61 22.38 10.63
N ALA A 156 -20.06 22.73 9.47
CA ALA A 156 -20.17 24.05 8.87
C ALA A 156 -21.63 24.39 8.53
N MET A 157 -22.40 23.46 7.98
CA MET A 157 -23.83 23.64 7.70
C MET A 157 -24.66 23.77 8.98
N MET A 158 -24.32 23.03 10.05
CA MET A 158 -24.92 23.27 11.36
C MET A 158 -24.60 24.66 11.89
N LEU A 159 -23.34 25.09 11.85
CA LEU A 159 -22.92 26.43 12.31
C LEU A 159 -23.56 27.55 11.48
N VAL A 160 -23.66 27.38 10.17
CA VAL A 160 -24.35 28.32 9.27
C VAL A 160 -25.85 28.33 9.58
N GLY A 161 -26.48 27.18 9.77
CA GLY A 161 -27.89 27.06 10.15
C GLY A 161 -28.20 27.74 11.48
N PHE A 162 -27.43 27.45 12.53
CA PHE A 162 -27.59 28.09 13.84
C PHE A 162 -27.25 29.58 13.81
N GLY A 163 -26.22 29.98 13.05
CA GLY A 163 -25.84 31.37 12.86
C GLY A 163 -26.93 32.18 12.15
N ALA A 164 -27.57 31.61 11.14
CA ALA A 164 -28.68 32.24 10.42
C ALA A 164 -29.90 32.44 11.33
N VAL A 165 -30.30 31.42 12.10
CA VAL A 165 -31.42 31.52 13.05
C VAL A 165 -31.13 32.56 14.14
N GLY A 166 -29.94 32.50 14.76
CA GLY A 166 -29.53 33.46 15.78
C GLY A 166 -29.43 34.90 15.24
N GLY A 167 -28.94 35.08 14.01
CA GLY A 167 -28.88 36.36 13.32
C GLY A 167 -30.27 36.95 13.07
N ALA A 168 -31.22 36.13 12.62
CA ALA A 168 -32.61 36.55 12.41
C ALA A 168 -33.29 37.00 13.71
N MET A 169 -33.08 36.28 14.82
CA MET A 169 -33.62 36.66 16.13
C MET A 169 -33.05 37.99 16.63
N ARG A 170 -31.73 38.20 16.53
CA ARG A 170 -31.08 39.46 16.97
C ARG A 170 -31.45 40.68 16.11
N SER A 171 -31.72 40.48 14.83
CA SER A 171 -32.19 41.55 13.93
C SER A 171 -33.53 42.14 14.37
N LYS A 172 -34.47 41.28 14.81
CA LYS A 172 -35.83 41.69 15.17
C LYS A 172 -35.89 42.48 16.49
N SER A 173 -35.01 42.16 17.45
CA SER A 173 -34.93 42.86 18.75
C SER A 173 -34.51 44.32 18.61
N ARG A 174 -33.65 44.66 17.64
CA ARG A 174 -33.17 46.04 17.42
C ARG A 174 -34.24 47.00 16.91
N LYS A 175 -35.35 46.49 16.34
CA LYS A 175 -36.47 47.31 15.86
C LYS A 175 -37.53 47.60 16.92
N ARG A 176 -37.39 47.04 18.13
CA ARG A 176 -38.31 47.24 19.25
C ARG A 176 -37.62 47.99 20.39
N ALA A 177 -36.87 49.05 20.07
CA ALA A 177 -36.48 50.02 21.09
C ALA A 177 -37.75 50.82 21.42
N PRO A 178 -38.29 50.77 22.66
CA PRO A 178 -39.44 51.58 23.02
C PRO A 178 -39.06 53.06 22.93
N SER A 179 -39.82 53.83 22.17
CA SER A 179 -39.73 55.29 22.25
C SER A 179 -40.32 55.70 23.59
N PHE A 180 -39.48 56.13 24.52
CA PHE A 180 -39.94 56.80 25.72
C PHE A 180 -40.44 58.20 25.31
N VAL A 181 -41.77 58.34 25.26
CA VAL A 181 -42.51 59.61 25.16
C VAL A 181 -43.19 59.83 26.50
#